data_AF-A0A812MTQ9-F1
#
_entry.id   AF-A0A812MTQ9-F1
#
_cell.length_a   1.000
_cell.length_b   1.000
_cell.length_c   1.000
_cell.angle_alpha   90.00
_cell.angle_beta   90.00
_cell.angle_gamma   90.00
#
_symmetry.space_group_name_H-M   'P 1'
#
loop_
_entity.id
_entity.type
_entity.pdbx_description
1 polymer ?
#
loop_
_entity_poly.entity_id
_entity_poly.type
_entity_poly.pdbx_seq_one_letter_code
_entity_poly.pdbx_strand_id
1 'polypeptide(L)'
;MRRIADDCNAKVRLRGIGSGFLEGSDGKEANMPLQLNVSCTEYADYAGKPSMSTEVSAVDQAPYSANHAISQSVATLLRDLYKHYRRYARSKGMEPPDAGNLPALSK
;
A
#
# COMPACT_ATOMS: atom_id res chain seq x y z
N MET A 1 -2.83 -9.01 1.31
CA MET A 1 -2.71 -8.37 2.64
C MET A 1 -1.90 -9.21 3.62
N ARG A 2 -2.28 -10.47 3.93
CA ARG A 2 -1.52 -11.35 4.85
C ARG A 2 -0.02 -11.45 4.52
N ARG A 3 0.31 -11.73 3.25
CA ARG A 3 1.71 -11.75 2.78
C ARG A 3 2.51 -10.47 3.09
N ILE A 4 1.92 -9.29 2.89
CA ILE A 4 2.59 -8.00 3.19
C ILE A 4 2.81 -7.86 4.70
N ALA A 5 1.84 -8.29 5.51
CA ALA A 5 1.97 -8.27 6.96
C ALA A 5 3.12 -9.19 7.44
N ASP A 6 3.20 -10.40 6.89
CA ASP A 6 4.20 -11.39 7.25
C ASP A 6 5.61 -10.99 6.78
N ASP A 7 5.75 -10.62 5.49
CA ASP A 7 7.04 -10.28 4.88
C ASP A 7 7.68 -9.03 5.52
N CYS A 8 6.86 -8.15 6.08
CA CYS A 8 7.28 -6.84 6.56
C CYS A 8 7.07 -6.62 8.05
N ASN A 9 6.69 -7.67 8.80
CA ASN A 9 6.36 -7.56 10.24
C ASN A 9 5.41 -6.38 10.55
N ALA A 10 4.40 -6.20 9.71
CA ALA A 10 3.55 -5.01 9.73
C ALA A 10 2.08 -5.38 9.95
N LYS A 11 1.31 -4.46 10.54
CA LYS A 11 -0.14 -4.57 10.60
C LYS A 11 -0.75 -3.87 9.40
N VAL A 12 -1.50 -4.62 8.60
CA VAL A 12 -2.18 -4.12 7.38
C VAL A 12 -3.69 -4.12 7.59
N ARG A 13 -4.35 -2.99 7.32
CA ARG A 13 -5.80 -2.78 7.55
C ARG A 13 -6.43 -2.04 6.39
N LEU A 14 -7.68 -2.40 6.05
CA LEU A 14 -8.53 -1.54 5.25
C LEU A 14 -9.29 -0.60 6.20
N ARG A 15 -9.33 0.69 5.86
CA ARG A 15 -10.07 1.73 6.59
C ARG A 15 -10.80 2.64 5.63
N GLY A 16 -11.69 3.47 6.16
CA GLY A 16 -12.53 4.36 5.37
C GLY A 16 -13.83 3.70 4.92
N ILE A 17 -14.59 4.45 4.13
CA ILE A 17 -15.94 4.05 3.70
C ILE A 17 -15.87 2.78 2.84
N GLY A 18 -16.69 1.80 3.17
CA GLY A 18 -16.77 0.50 2.50
C GLY A 18 -15.70 -0.51 2.94
N SER A 19 -14.94 -0.23 4.00
CA SER A 19 -13.91 -1.15 4.52
C SER A 19 -14.47 -2.28 5.39
N GLY A 20 -15.68 -2.11 5.91
CA GLY A 20 -16.26 -2.90 7.00
C GLY A 20 -15.59 -2.67 8.35
N PHE A 21 -14.62 -1.75 8.45
CA PHE A 21 -13.83 -1.53 9.65
C PHE A 21 -14.45 -0.42 10.52
N LEU A 22 -15.11 -0.81 11.60
CA LEU A 22 -15.76 0.09 12.55
C LEU A 22 -14.77 0.60 13.60
N GLU A 23 -14.80 1.89 13.87
CA GLU A 23 -13.89 2.54 14.81
C GLU A 23 -14.48 3.77 15.50
N GLY A 24 -13.76 4.26 16.51
CA GLY A 24 -14.25 5.27 17.42
C GLY A 24 -15.30 4.74 18.39
N SER A 25 -15.76 5.62 19.29
CA SER A 25 -16.85 5.34 20.22
C SER A 25 -18.17 5.04 19.51
N ASP A 26 -18.34 5.59 18.32
CA ASP A 26 -19.61 5.60 17.61
C ASP A 26 -19.82 4.33 16.77
N GLY A 27 -18.79 3.47 16.67
CA GLY A 27 -18.85 2.18 15.97
C GLY A 27 -19.15 2.32 14.48
N LYS A 28 -18.60 3.36 13.84
CA LYS A 28 -18.81 3.64 12.40
C LYS A 28 -17.50 3.52 11.65
N GLU A 29 -17.59 3.30 10.34
CA GLU A 29 -16.44 3.45 9.46
C GLU A 29 -15.97 4.91 9.46
N ALA A 30 -14.67 5.15 9.33
CA ALA A 30 -14.17 6.51 9.16
C ALA A 30 -14.72 7.17 7.89
N ASN A 31 -15.09 8.45 8.01
CA ASN A 31 -15.54 9.28 6.89
C ASN A 31 -14.34 9.76 6.04
N MET A 32 -13.67 8.81 5.40
CA MET A 32 -12.53 9.01 4.51
C MET A 32 -12.61 7.98 3.37
N PRO A 33 -12.02 8.25 2.20
CA PRO A 33 -11.94 7.26 1.13
C PRO A 33 -11.32 5.95 1.60
N LEU A 34 -11.66 4.84 0.93
CA LEU A 34 -11.11 3.53 1.25
C LEU A 34 -9.58 3.56 1.13
N GLN A 35 -8.89 3.22 2.22
CA GLN A 35 -7.44 3.25 2.33
C GLN A 35 -6.88 1.93 2.82
N LEU A 36 -5.69 1.60 2.33
CA LEU A 36 -4.86 0.52 2.84
C LEU A 36 -3.84 1.10 3.83
N ASN A 37 -4.07 0.91 5.12
CA ASN A 37 -3.19 1.37 6.18
C ASN A 37 -2.17 0.29 6.51
N VAL A 38 -0.90 0.65 6.53
CA VAL A 38 0.20 -0.21 6.99
C VAL A 38 0.91 0.49 8.14
N SER A 39 1.06 -0.22 9.25
CA SER A 39 1.75 0.28 10.44
C SER A 39 2.77 -0.75 10.93
N CYS A 40 3.94 -0.28 11.33
CA CYS A 40 5.03 -1.09 11.87
C CYS A 40 5.46 -0.46 13.20
N THR A 41 6.05 -1.24 14.10
CA THR A 41 6.58 -0.71 15.37
C THR A 41 7.96 -0.07 15.19
N GLU A 42 8.75 -0.59 14.24
CA GLU A 42 10.12 -0.14 13.99
C GLU A 42 10.27 0.44 12.58
N TYR A 43 11.14 1.46 12.44
CA TYR A 43 11.46 2.01 11.11
C TYR A 43 12.15 0.99 10.20
N ALA A 44 12.98 0.11 10.78
CA ALA A 44 13.66 -0.96 10.04
C ALA A 44 12.67 -1.93 9.35
N ASP A 45 11.54 -2.22 10.00
CA ASP A 45 10.47 -3.05 9.42
C ASP A 45 9.79 -2.34 8.24
N TYR A 46 9.69 -1.00 8.32
CA TYR A 46 9.13 -0.18 7.24
C TYR A 46 10.07 -0.02 6.04
N ALA A 47 11.36 0.20 6.31
CA ALA A 47 12.42 0.24 5.29
C ALA A 47 12.59 -1.11 4.58
N GLY A 48 12.29 -2.21 5.29
CA GLY A 48 12.53 -3.57 4.84
C GLY A 48 13.92 -4.04 5.24
N LYS A 49 14.06 -5.30 5.66
CA LYS A 49 15.38 -5.88 5.89
C LYS A 49 16.10 -5.97 4.53
N PRO A 50 17.33 -5.41 4.37
CA PRO A 50 18.12 -5.74 3.20
C PRO A 50 18.29 -7.26 3.19
N SER A 51 17.93 -7.92 2.09
CA SER A 51 18.13 -9.35 1.96
C SER A 51 19.61 -9.62 2.20
N MET A 52 19.95 -10.27 3.31
CA MET A 52 21.31 -10.70 3.60
C MET A 52 21.76 -11.68 2.50
N SER A 53 22.47 -11.17 1.49
CA SER A 53 23.31 -11.94 0.56
C SER A 53 24.16 -11.08 -0.39
N THR A 54 24.31 -9.78 -0.17
CA THR A 54 25.23 -8.99 -1.01
C THR A 54 26.09 -8.08 -0.16
N GLU A 55 27.37 -8.41 -0.07
CA GLU A 55 28.41 -7.48 0.35
C GLU A 55 28.35 -6.28 -0.60
N VAL A 56 27.93 -5.11 -0.10
CA VAL A 56 27.89 -3.89 -0.90
C VAL A 56 29.13 -3.08 -0.53
N SER A 57 30.15 -3.12 -1.40
CA SER A 57 31.27 -2.18 -1.33
C SER A 57 30.73 -0.76 -1.50
N ALA A 58 30.92 0.05 -0.45
CA ALA A 58 30.48 1.42 -0.37
C ALA A 58 31.23 2.31 -1.37
N VAL A 59 30.59 2.70 -2.48
CA VAL A 59 30.95 3.90 -3.25
C VAL A 59 29.69 4.48 -3.92
N ASP A 60 29.32 5.69 -3.51
CA ASP A 60 28.46 6.67 -4.21
C ASP A 60 27.19 6.18 -4.94
N GLN A 61 26.14 5.89 -4.17
CA GLN A 61 24.77 6.14 -4.62
C GLN A 61 23.88 6.55 -3.44
N ALA A 62 23.25 7.71 -3.58
CA ALA A 62 22.38 8.32 -2.58
C ALA A 62 21.33 7.31 -2.04
N PRO A 63 21.00 7.35 -0.73
CA PRO A 63 20.32 6.28 0.01
C PRO A 63 18.83 6.04 -0.32
N TYR A 64 18.35 6.46 -1.50
CA TYR A 64 16.95 6.30 -1.91
C TYR A 64 16.64 5.00 -2.66
N SER A 65 17.63 4.14 -2.96
CA SER A 65 17.40 2.96 -3.84
C SER A 65 17.10 1.63 -3.12
N ALA A 66 17.27 1.55 -1.80
CA ALA A 66 17.01 0.32 -1.01
C ALA A 66 15.85 0.48 0.00
N ASN A 67 15.30 1.69 0.13
CA ASN A 67 14.23 1.97 1.07
C ASN A 67 12.87 1.56 0.49
N HIS A 68 12.12 0.79 1.29
CA HIS A 68 10.69 0.48 1.21
C HIS A 68 10.26 -0.84 0.55
N ALA A 69 10.67 -1.97 1.13
CA ALA A 69 10.02 -3.25 0.84
C ALA A 69 8.48 -3.18 1.05
N ILE A 70 8.01 -2.48 2.08
CA ILE A 70 6.56 -2.27 2.32
C ILE A 70 5.93 -1.45 1.21
N SER A 71 6.45 -0.25 0.91
CA SER A 71 5.79 0.61 -0.10
C SER A 71 5.84 -0.02 -1.49
N GLN A 72 6.90 -0.76 -1.84
CA GLN A 72 6.95 -1.50 -3.10
C GLN A 72 5.92 -2.63 -3.16
N SER A 73 5.77 -3.39 -2.07
CA SER A 73 4.78 -4.47 -1.98
C SER A 73 3.35 -3.95 -2.05
N VAL A 74 3.07 -2.87 -1.32
CA VAL A 74 1.77 -2.17 -1.34
C VAL A 74 1.49 -1.57 -2.72
N ALA A 75 2.44 -0.86 -3.32
CA ALA A 75 2.28 -0.27 -4.64
C ALA A 75 2.04 -1.35 -5.71
N THR A 76 2.72 -2.50 -5.60
CA THR A 76 2.50 -3.63 -6.52
C THR A 76 1.10 -4.21 -6.36
N LEU A 77 0.66 -4.44 -5.13
CA LEU A 77 -0.70 -4.92 -4.84
C LEU A 77 -1.77 -3.97 -5.41
N LEU A 78 -1.63 -2.66 -5.17
CA LEU A 78 -2.60 -1.66 -5.65
C LEU A 78 -2.61 -1.57 -7.18
N ARG A 79 -1.44 -1.64 -7.82
CA ARG A 79 -1.33 -1.70 -9.29
C ARG A 79 -2.02 -2.92 -9.86
N ASP A 80 -1.82 -4.09 -9.27
CA ASP A 80 -2.44 -5.33 -9.76
C ASP A 80 -3.95 -5.34 -9.55
N LEU A 81 -4.43 -4.86 -8.40
CA LEU A 81 -5.86 -4.67 -8.15
C LEU A 81 -6.49 -3.75 -9.21
N TYR A 82 -5.85 -2.61 -9.50
CA TYR A 82 -6.33 -1.69 -10.52
C TYR A 82 -6.31 -2.32 -11.91
N LYS A 83 -5.30 -3.12 -12.27
CA LYS A 83 -5.29 -3.88 -13.55
C LYS A 83 -6.50 -4.83 -13.65
N HIS A 84 -6.82 -5.55 -12.58
CA HIS A 84 -7.99 -6.44 -12.55
C HIS A 84 -9.30 -5.66 -12.69
N TYR A 85 -9.44 -4.56 -11.95
CA TYR A 85 -10.60 -3.67 -12.07
C TYR A 85 -10.73 -3.11 -13.49
N ARG A 86 -9.63 -2.67 -14.11
CA ARG A 86 -9.62 -2.15 -15.49
C ARG A 86 -10.13 -3.18 -16.49
N ARG A 87 -9.71 -4.44 -16.34
CA ARG A 87 -10.20 -5.57 -17.17
C ARG A 87 -11.69 -5.81 -16.96
N TYR A 88 -12.14 -5.81 -15.70
CA TYR A 88 -13.56 -5.95 -15.37
C TYR A 88 -14.40 -4.81 -15.96
N ALA A 89 -14.00 -3.55 -15.79
CA ALA A 89 -14.71 -2.38 -16.30
C ALA A 89 -14.93 -2.48 -17.82
N ARG A 90 -13.86 -2.81 -18.58
CA ARG A 90 -13.95 -3.04 -20.03
C ARG A 90 -14.89 -4.18 -20.39
N SER A 91 -14.89 -5.28 -19.63
CA SER A 91 -15.82 -6.40 -19.87
C SER A 91 -17.29 -6.03 -19.65
N LYS A 92 -17.56 -4.92 -18.94
CA LYS A 92 -18.90 -4.36 -18.71
C LYS A 92 -19.20 -3.16 -19.62
N GLY A 93 -18.35 -2.85 -20.59
CA GLY A 93 -18.50 -1.69 -21.47
C GLY A 93 -18.27 -0.33 -20.77
N MET A 94 -17.66 -0.32 -19.58
CA MET A 94 -17.33 0.91 -18.85
C MET A 94 -15.92 1.38 -19.19
N GLU A 95 -15.72 2.70 -19.22
CA GLU A 95 -14.39 3.29 -19.31
C GLU A 95 -13.76 3.40 -17.92
N PRO A 96 -12.62 2.74 -17.66
CA PRO A 96 -11.96 2.82 -16.37
C PRO A 96 -11.27 4.20 -16.19
N PRO A 97 -11.41 4.85 -15.02
CA PRO A 97 -10.81 6.14 -14.73
C PRO A 97 -9.28 6.08 -14.81
N ASP A 98 -8.65 7.15 -15.30
CA ASP A 98 -7.20 7.20 -15.45
C ASP A 98 -6.49 7.21 -14.09
N ALA A 99 -5.48 6.33 -13.93
CA ALA A 99 -4.80 6.14 -12.65
C ALA A 99 -3.98 7.36 -12.20
N GLY A 100 -3.76 8.33 -13.10
CA GLY A 100 -3.01 9.57 -12.83
C GLY A 100 -3.82 10.71 -12.20
N ASN A 101 -5.15 10.61 -12.11
CA ASN A 101 -6.03 11.70 -11.67
C ASN A 101 -6.91 11.32 -10.46
N LEU A 102 -6.32 10.70 -9.44
CA LEU A 102 -6.96 10.71 -8.12
C LEU A 102 -6.93 12.17 -7.63
N PRO A 103 -8.08 12.81 -7.36
CA PRO A 103 -8.08 14.14 -6.78
C PRO A 103 -7.26 14.08 -5.49
N ALA A 104 -6.25 14.94 -5.39
CA ALA A 104 -5.48 15.09 -4.17
C ALA A 104 -6.48 15.25 -3.02
N LEU A 105 -6.40 14.39 -2.00
CA LEU A 105 -7.18 14.56 -0.78
C LEU A 105 -6.93 15.99 -0.29
N SER A 106 -7.90 16.87 -0.47
CA SER A 106 -7.90 18.21 0.10
C SER A 106 -7.81 18.04 1.61
N LYS A 107 -6.71 18.56 2.17
CA LYS A 107 -6.44 18.62 3.61
C LYS A 107 -7.54 19.37 4.34
#